data_AF-A0A1R2AL43-F1
#
_entry.id   AF-A0A1R2AL43-F1
#
_cell.length_a   1.000
_cell.length_b   1.000
_cell.length_c   1.000
_cell.angle_alpha   90.00
_cell.angle_beta   90.00
_cell.angle_gamma   90.00
#
_symmetry.space_group_name_H-M   'P 1'
#
loop_
_entity.id
_entity.type
_entity.pdbx_description
1 polymer ?
#
loop_
_entity_poly.entity_id
_entity_poly.type
_entity_poly.pdbx_seq_one_letter_code
_entity_poly.pdbx_strand_id
1 'polypeptide(L)'
;MLKELKYIVNCDKDFVRDLTETKQILIGLGIGVLVICGGVLLPFIFYTQKKMNLLWNQIKKSAIEDSKIFMELCVDRLETLHKAYNFSITQTTQKQKDRIVYFSYKYNYLWRLVLLALLGSCYYLISNYCFYDNIEFLLNKKPELYYNIIFARARTTSLNFFARNYAVEQMLIDPQHMSPNFVSISTDYNEKLQYNTEELLKNLNEFVKPGFKELRSNKIVKSLFSQVQDSSGIMRAGIYAGVFNTIFESFYIGFSVDYHKSIDSQFFQVIELYYKNIVELGHGMEHIFEDAQNWSITIITRYLNSYIIFAIVFSVALLIIYAVLYYPFLHTQEKKVQALDFFAGIFLNSVEDKIKA
;
A
#
# COMPACT_ATOMS: atom_id res chain seq x y z
N MET A 1 -13.64 17.48 26.68
CA MET A 1 -12.57 16.45 26.69
C MET A 1 -12.90 15.18 25.90
N LEU A 2 -13.78 14.25 26.34
CA LEU A 2 -14.00 12.98 25.58
C LEU A 2 -14.65 13.14 24.19
N LYS A 3 -15.55 14.12 24.03
CA LYS A 3 -16.13 14.47 22.72
C LYS A 3 -15.10 15.07 21.76
N GLU A 4 -14.22 15.92 22.28
CA GLU A 4 -13.12 16.54 21.51
C GLU A 4 -12.10 15.49 21.08
N LEU A 5 -11.78 14.53 21.96
CA LEU A 5 -10.88 13.43 21.62
C LEU A 5 -11.44 12.54 20.49
N LYS A 6 -12.75 12.25 20.49
CA LYS A 6 -13.41 11.54 19.38
C LYS A 6 -13.38 12.33 18.07
N TYR A 7 -13.52 13.66 18.15
CA TYR A 7 -13.43 14.52 16.98
C TYR A 7 -12.03 14.48 16.34
N ILE A 8 -10.97 14.53 17.17
CA ILE A 8 -9.58 14.42 16.69
C ILE A 8 -9.35 13.07 15.99
N VAL A 9 -9.82 11.96 16.57
CA VAL A 9 -9.71 10.62 15.96
C VAL A 9 -10.41 10.56 14.61
N ASN A 10 -11.60 11.14 14.49
CA ASN A 10 -12.33 11.17 13.23
C ASN A 10 -11.61 12.03 12.19
N CYS A 11 -11.10 13.20 12.58
CA CYS A 11 -10.31 14.07 11.71
C CYS A 11 -9.08 13.35 11.15
N ASP A 12 -8.31 12.66 12.00
CA ASP A 12 -7.14 11.89 11.57
C ASP A 12 -7.52 10.75 10.62
N LYS A 13 -8.65 10.07 10.86
CA LYS A 13 -9.16 9.02 9.97
C LYS A 13 -9.64 9.56 8.63
N ASP A 14 -10.31 10.71 8.64
CA ASP A 14 -10.74 11.38 7.41
C ASP A 14 -9.53 11.78 6.57
N PHE A 15 -8.47 12.31 7.19
CA PHE A 15 -7.21 12.59 6.49
C PHE A 15 -6.58 11.34 5.86
N VAL A 16 -6.60 10.20 6.56
CA VAL A 16 -6.11 8.92 6.00
C VAL A 16 -6.98 8.47 4.81
N ARG A 17 -8.30 8.63 4.89
CA ARG A 17 -9.21 8.32 3.78
C ARG A 17 -8.91 9.18 2.56
N ASP A 18 -8.74 10.49 2.75
CA ASP A 18 -8.43 11.43 1.66
C ASP A 18 -7.09 11.06 1.00
N LEU A 19 -6.10 10.61 1.79
CA LEU A 19 -4.84 10.10 1.28
C LEU A 19 -5.02 8.83 0.42
N THR A 20 -5.85 7.89 0.87
CA THR A 20 -6.19 6.67 0.13
C THR A 20 -6.89 6.99 -1.19
N GLU A 21 -7.87 7.90 -1.18
CA GLU A 21 -8.58 8.34 -2.38
C GLU A 21 -7.64 9.01 -3.38
N THR A 22 -6.80 9.95 -2.90
CA THR A 22 -5.79 10.63 -3.74
C THR A 22 -4.84 9.63 -4.39
N LYS A 23 -4.40 8.62 -3.64
CA LYS A 23 -3.56 7.52 -4.16
C LYS A 23 -4.30 6.73 -5.24
N GLN A 24 -5.56 6.32 -5.02
CA GLN A 24 -6.33 5.57 -6.00
C GLN A 24 -6.48 6.36 -7.31
N ILE A 25 -6.71 7.66 -7.21
CA ILE A 25 -6.75 8.57 -8.37
C ILE A 25 -5.39 8.59 -9.09
N LEU A 26 -4.28 8.73 -8.36
CA LEU A 26 -2.93 8.73 -8.95
C LEU A 26 -2.62 7.41 -9.68
N ILE A 27 -2.97 6.27 -9.08
CA ILE A 27 -2.78 4.94 -9.69
C ILE A 27 -3.66 4.81 -10.93
N GLY A 28 -4.93 5.22 -10.84
CA GLY A 28 -5.85 5.23 -11.98
C GLY A 28 -5.33 6.08 -13.14
N LEU A 29 -4.77 7.25 -12.85
CA LEU A 29 -4.12 8.11 -13.84
C LEU A 29 -2.90 7.43 -14.46
N GLY A 30 -2.04 6.80 -13.66
CA GLY A 30 -0.87 6.07 -14.15
C GLY A 30 -1.22 4.91 -15.08
N ILE A 31 -2.22 4.10 -14.71
CA ILE A 31 -2.75 3.02 -15.57
C ILE A 31 -3.37 3.61 -16.84
N GLY A 32 -4.15 4.69 -16.71
CA GLY A 32 -4.76 5.38 -17.84
C GLY A 32 -3.74 5.83 -18.88
N VAL A 33 -2.65 6.47 -18.45
CA VAL A 33 -1.55 6.89 -19.33
C VAL A 33 -0.90 5.68 -20.02
N LEU A 34 -0.63 4.59 -19.30
CA LEU A 34 -0.08 3.36 -19.88
C LEU A 34 -0.99 2.74 -20.94
N VAL A 35 -2.30 2.69 -20.68
CA VAL A 35 -3.29 2.15 -21.63
C VAL A 35 -3.37 3.02 -22.88
N ILE A 36 -3.38 4.35 -22.74
CA ILE A 36 -3.38 5.27 -23.89
C ILE A 36 -2.10 5.10 -24.72
N CYS A 37 -0.93 5.08 -24.07
CA CYS A 37 0.35 4.86 -24.75
C CYS A 37 0.38 3.51 -25.49
N GLY A 38 -0.06 2.42 -24.85
CA GLY A 38 -0.17 1.11 -25.48
C GLY A 38 -1.17 1.09 -26.64
N GLY A 39 -2.31 1.76 -26.47
CA GLY A 39 -3.36 1.91 -27.47
C GLY A 39 -2.90 2.67 -28.72
N VAL A 40 -2.01 3.67 -28.58
CA VAL A 40 -1.41 4.40 -29.71
C VAL A 40 -0.29 3.60 -30.39
N LEU A 41 0.52 2.87 -29.61
CA LEU A 41 1.62 2.06 -30.14
C LEU A 41 1.14 0.87 -30.98
N LEU A 42 0.05 0.21 -30.58
CA LEU A 42 -0.51 -0.95 -31.29
C LEU A 42 -0.81 -0.67 -32.79
N PRO A 43 -1.64 0.31 -33.18
CA PRO A 43 -1.92 0.61 -34.57
C PRO A 43 -0.67 1.04 -35.33
N PHE A 44 0.26 1.75 -34.69
CA PHE A 44 1.55 2.12 -35.30
C PHE A 44 2.39 0.89 -35.67
N ILE A 45 2.42 -0.13 -34.81
CA ILE A 45 3.11 -1.41 -35.09
C ILE A 45 2.44 -2.13 -36.26
N PHE A 46 1.11 -2.22 -36.26
CA PHE A 46 0.37 -2.86 -37.36
C PHE A 46 0.58 -2.14 -38.69
N TYR A 47 0.57 -0.80 -38.68
CA TYR A 47 0.81 0.04 -39.86
C TYR A 47 2.21 -0.17 -40.43
N THR A 48 3.23 -0.02 -39.58
CA THR A 48 4.64 -0.16 -39.97
C THR A 48 4.92 -1.53 -40.58
N GLN A 49 4.34 -2.59 -40.01
CA GLN A 49 4.51 -3.91 -40.57
C GLN A 49 3.80 -4.10 -41.92
N LYS A 50 2.58 -3.56 -42.09
CA LYS A 50 1.88 -3.63 -43.37
C LYS A 50 2.73 -2.98 -44.47
N LYS A 51 3.34 -1.83 -44.18
CA LYS A 51 4.25 -1.13 -45.09
C LYS A 51 5.53 -1.92 -45.37
N MET A 52 6.18 -2.47 -44.34
CA MET A 52 7.39 -3.30 -44.50
C MET A 52 7.14 -4.55 -45.34
N ASN A 53 6.02 -5.26 -45.11
CA ASN A 53 5.65 -6.42 -45.93
C ASN A 53 5.37 -6.02 -47.38
N LEU A 54 4.75 -4.86 -47.61
CA LEU A 54 4.47 -4.36 -48.95
C LEU A 54 5.77 -4.02 -49.69
N LEU A 55 6.68 -3.27 -49.06
CA LEU A 55 8.00 -2.94 -49.61
C LEU A 55 8.81 -4.19 -49.92
N TRP A 56 8.86 -5.16 -49.00
CA TRP A 56 9.58 -6.41 -49.22
C TRP A 56 9.04 -7.20 -50.42
N ASN A 57 7.71 -7.31 -50.54
CA ASN A 57 7.10 -8.01 -51.67
C ASN A 57 7.33 -7.27 -52.99
N GLN A 58 7.40 -5.93 -52.98
CA GLN A 58 7.77 -5.13 -54.16
C GLN A 58 9.23 -5.37 -54.58
N ILE A 59 10.18 -5.26 -53.64
CA ILE A 59 11.60 -5.51 -53.90
C ILE A 59 11.79 -6.94 -54.41
N LYS A 60 11.16 -7.93 -53.77
CA LYS A 60 11.21 -9.33 -54.22
C LYS A 60 10.67 -9.50 -55.65
N LYS A 61 9.52 -8.88 -55.95
CA LYS A 61 8.92 -8.96 -57.30
C LYS A 61 9.86 -8.35 -58.34
N SER A 62 10.44 -7.18 -58.06
CA SER A 62 11.40 -6.50 -58.94
C SER A 62 12.66 -7.34 -59.14
N ALA A 63 13.26 -7.85 -58.07
CA ALA A 63 14.49 -8.65 -58.16
C ALA A 63 14.30 -9.95 -58.98
N ILE A 64 13.13 -10.60 -58.87
CA ILE A 64 12.81 -11.78 -59.68
C ILE A 64 12.61 -11.38 -61.15
N GLU A 65 12.00 -10.23 -61.41
CA GLU A 65 11.78 -9.71 -62.76
C GLU A 65 13.11 -9.31 -63.43
N ASP A 66 13.98 -8.59 -62.73
CA ASP A 66 15.33 -8.25 -63.19
C ASP A 66 16.20 -9.49 -63.40
N SER A 67 16.13 -10.47 -62.49
CA SER A 67 16.84 -11.75 -62.66
C SER A 67 16.34 -12.53 -63.88
N LYS A 68 15.04 -12.45 -64.20
CA LYS A 68 14.48 -13.08 -65.40
C LYS A 68 14.98 -12.40 -66.67
N ILE A 69 14.96 -11.07 -66.70
CA ILE A 69 15.50 -10.27 -67.81
C ILE A 69 16.99 -10.58 -68.01
N PHE A 70 17.77 -10.68 -66.93
CA PHE A 70 19.18 -11.02 -67.00
C PHE A 70 19.41 -12.44 -67.55
N MET A 71 18.61 -13.43 -67.12
CA MET A 71 18.67 -14.77 -67.71
C MET A 71 18.31 -14.77 -69.19
N GLU A 72 17.26 -14.04 -69.59
CA GLU A 72 16.87 -13.90 -71.00
C GLU A 72 18.00 -13.27 -71.84
N LEU A 73 18.64 -12.21 -71.35
CA LEU A 73 19.79 -11.58 -72.01
C LEU A 73 21.01 -12.51 -72.09
N CYS A 74 21.28 -13.31 -71.06
CA CYS A 74 22.36 -14.30 -71.09
C CYS A 74 22.07 -15.41 -72.09
N VAL A 75 20.83 -15.89 -72.17
CA VAL A 75 20.41 -16.92 -73.14
C VAL A 75 20.49 -16.36 -74.56
N ASP A 76 20.01 -15.15 -74.81
CA ASP A 76 20.06 -14.48 -76.11
C ASP A 76 21.51 -14.31 -76.61
N ARG A 77 22.42 -13.90 -75.71
CA ARG A 77 23.87 -13.85 -76.01
C ARG A 77 24.49 -15.21 -76.26
N LEU A 78 24.05 -16.25 -75.53
CA LEU A 78 24.54 -17.62 -75.72
C LEU A 78 24.08 -18.18 -77.08
N GLU A 79 22.83 -17.92 -77.45
CA GLU A 79 22.21 -18.36 -78.69
C GLU A 79 22.86 -17.71 -79.91
N THR A 80 23.11 -16.40 -79.84
CA THR A 80 23.85 -15.66 -80.89
C THR A 80 25.31 -16.12 -81.03
N LEU A 81 25.99 -16.48 -79.94
CA LEU A 81 27.40 -16.92 -79.98
C LEU A 81 27.59 -18.41 -80.33
N HIS A 82 26.62 -19.28 -80.05
CA HIS A 82 26.78 -20.73 -80.22
C HIS A 82 25.85 -21.38 -81.27
N LYS A 83 24.92 -20.64 -81.88
CA LYS A 83 24.11 -21.01 -83.08
C LYS A 83 23.47 -22.41 -83.10
N ALA A 84 23.40 -23.16 -82.00
CA ALA A 84 23.07 -24.59 -82.06
C ALA A 84 22.26 -25.18 -80.90
N TYR A 85 21.82 -24.42 -79.89
CA TYR A 85 21.00 -25.00 -78.81
C TYR A 85 19.87 -24.09 -78.33
N ASN A 86 18.64 -24.58 -78.44
CA ASN A 86 17.44 -24.01 -77.82
C ASN A 86 17.51 -24.22 -76.30
N PHE A 87 18.04 -23.24 -75.57
CA PHE A 87 17.98 -23.24 -74.12
C PHE A 87 16.62 -22.69 -73.65
N SER A 88 15.74 -23.56 -73.15
CA SER A 88 14.47 -23.11 -72.55
C SER A 88 14.67 -22.73 -71.08
N ILE A 89 14.20 -21.53 -70.71
CA ILE A 89 14.19 -21.07 -69.33
C ILE A 89 13.10 -21.84 -68.58
N THR A 90 13.48 -22.76 -67.70
CA THR A 90 12.55 -23.59 -66.91
C THR A 90 11.59 -22.75 -66.03
N GLN A 91 10.32 -23.18 -65.96
CA GLN A 91 9.18 -22.59 -65.22
C GLN A 91 9.35 -22.41 -63.69
N THR A 92 10.49 -22.80 -63.11
CA THR A 92 10.77 -22.78 -61.67
C THR A 92 10.76 -21.36 -61.08
N THR A 93 11.13 -20.34 -61.86
CA THR A 93 11.10 -18.91 -61.45
C THR A 93 9.69 -18.34 -61.32
N GLN A 94 8.72 -18.84 -62.10
CA GLN A 94 7.33 -18.35 -62.08
C GLN A 94 6.63 -18.67 -60.74
N LYS A 95 6.85 -19.88 -60.19
CA LYS A 95 6.28 -20.29 -58.88
C LYS A 95 6.86 -19.51 -57.70
N GLN A 96 8.07 -18.95 -57.82
CA GLN A 96 8.66 -18.11 -56.77
C GLN A 96 8.13 -16.67 -56.78
N LYS A 97 7.68 -16.16 -57.94
CA LYS A 97 7.06 -14.84 -58.10
C LYS A 97 5.77 -14.69 -57.29
N ASP A 98 4.93 -15.73 -57.29
CA ASP A 98 3.61 -15.69 -56.64
C ASP A 98 3.63 -16.03 -55.14
N ARG A 99 4.75 -16.54 -54.62
CA ARG A 99 4.86 -16.87 -53.19
C ARG A 99 4.98 -15.61 -52.35
N ILE A 100 3.89 -15.19 -51.72
CA ILE A 100 3.90 -14.10 -50.73
C ILE A 100 4.68 -14.55 -49.49
N VAL A 101 5.69 -13.79 -49.09
CA VAL A 101 6.45 -14.06 -47.85
C VAL A 101 5.98 -13.07 -46.81
N TYR A 102 5.40 -13.58 -45.72
CA TYR A 102 5.00 -12.75 -44.58
C TYR A 102 6.17 -12.67 -43.59
N PHE A 103 6.72 -11.48 -43.36
CA PHE A 103 7.62 -11.28 -42.22
C PHE A 103 6.79 -11.27 -40.92
N SER A 104 6.99 -12.28 -40.08
CA SER A 104 6.38 -12.34 -38.74
C SER A 104 7.18 -11.51 -37.76
N TYR A 105 6.98 -10.19 -37.82
CA TYR A 105 7.61 -9.21 -36.93
C TYR A 105 6.75 -8.90 -35.68
N LYS A 106 5.47 -9.32 -35.69
CA LYS A 106 4.47 -9.02 -34.63
C LYS A 106 4.85 -9.61 -33.30
N TYR A 107 5.21 -10.88 -33.30
CA TYR A 107 5.29 -11.67 -32.07
C TYR A 107 6.35 -11.11 -31.11
N ASN A 108 7.53 -10.78 -31.62
CA ASN A 108 8.62 -10.24 -30.80
C ASN A 108 8.30 -8.85 -30.22
N TYR A 109 7.61 -7.99 -30.98
CA TYR A 109 7.24 -6.65 -30.50
C TYR A 109 6.07 -6.72 -29.50
N LEU A 110 5.06 -7.53 -29.80
CA LEU A 110 3.85 -7.69 -28.99
C LEU A 110 4.19 -8.38 -27.66
N TRP A 111 5.05 -9.41 -27.66
CA TRP A 111 5.54 -10.04 -26.43
C TRP A 111 6.26 -9.05 -25.51
N ARG A 112 7.06 -8.13 -26.06
CA ARG A 112 7.75 -7.09 -25.27
C ARG A 112 6.79 -6.06 -24.69
N LEU A 113 5.77 -5.64 -25.44
CA LEU A 113 4.72 -4.78 -24.89
C LEU A 113 3.97 -5.46 -23.74
N VAL A 114 3.64 -6.74 -23.91
CA VAL A 114 3.01 -7.56 -22.85
C VAL A 114 3.93 -7.69 -21.64
N LEU A 115 5.23 -7.90 -21.85
CA LEU A 115 6.22 -7.97 -20.76
C LEU A 115 6.29 -6.66 -19.96
N LEU A 116 6.25 -5.50 -20.63
CA LEU A 116 6.24 -4.19 -19.96
C LEU A 116 4.94 -3.97 -19.18
N ALA A 117 3.80 -4.36 -19.75
CA ALA A 117 2.50 -4.30 -19.07
C ALA A 117 2.45 -5.21 -17.84
N LEU A 118 2.98 -6.44 -17.95
CA LEU A 118 3.08 -7.38 -16.83
C LEU A 118 3.98 -6.83 -15.73
N LEU A 119 5.16 -6.31 -16.07
CA LEU A 119 6.06 -5.70 -15.09
C LEU A 119 5.41 -4.51 -14.37
N GLY A 120 4.77 -3.61 -15.12
CA GLY A 120 4.02 -2.49 -14.55
C GLY A 120 2.91 -2.98 -13.62
N SER A 121 2.12 -3.97 -14.04
CA SER A 121 1.07 -4.55 -13.20
C SER A 121 1.63 -5.19 -11.93
N CYS A 122 2.72 -5.95 -12.03
CA CYS A 122 3.40 -6.53 -10.87
C CYS A 122 3.89 -5.46 -9.89
N TYR A 123 4.44 -4.35 -10.38
CA TYR A 123 4.83 -3.22 -9.53
C TYR A 123 3.65 -2.68 -8.73
N TYR A 124 2.52 -2.41 -9.39
CA TYR A 124 1.34 -1.88 -8.71
C TYR A 124 0.74 -2.88 -7.72
N LEU A 125 0.67 -4.17 -8.08
CA LEU A 125 0.16 -5.21 -7.18
C LEU A 125 1.02 -5.35 -5.93
N ILE A 126 2.35 -5.46 -6.09
CA ILE A 126 3.27 -5.59 -4.97
C ILE A 126 3.26 -4.32 -4.12
N SER A 127 3.30 -3.14 -4.76
CA SER A 127 3.22 -1.85 -4.06
C SER A 127 1.97 -1.77 -3.20
N ASN A 128 0.81 -2.14 -3.76
CA ASN A 128 -0.47 -2.04 -3.07
C ASN A 128 -0.55 -3.03 -1.89
N TYR A 129 -0.44 -4.33 -2.17
CA TYR A 129 -0.68 -5.37 -1.18
C TYR A 129 0.44 -5.50 -0.14
N CYS A 130 1.70 -5.25 -0.51
CA CYS A 130 2.83 -5.48 0.41
C CYS A 130 3.14 -4.25 1.27
N PHE A 131 2.94 -3.03 0.74
CA PHE A 131 3.34 -1.81 1.42
C PHE A 131 2.15 -0.92 1.77
N TYR A 132 1.35 -0.53 0.78
CA TYR A 132 0.32 0.47 1.01
C TYR A 132 -0.80 -0.01 1.93
N ASP A 133 -1.32 -1.23 1.76
CA ASP A 133 -2.38 -1.75 2.61
C ASP A 133 -1.93 -1.80 4.09
N ASN A 134 -0.67 -2.14 4.34
CA ASN A 134 -0.07 -2.15 5.66
C ASN A 134 0.10 -0.72 6.22
N ILE A 135 0.58 0.23 5.41
CA ILE A 135 0.73 1.64 5.81
C ILE A 135 -0.64 2.26 6.14
N GLU A 136 -1.64 2.03 5.29
CA GLU A 136 -3.01 2.51 5.48
C GLU A 136 -3.63 1.93 6.74
N PHE A 137 -3.50 0.62 6.94
CA PHE A 137 -3.96 -0.05 8.16
C PHE A 137 -3.32 0.56 9.42
N LEU A 138 -2.00 0.75 9.42
CA LEU A 138 -1.27 1.34 10.54
C LEU A 138 -1.70 2.79 10.81
N LEU A 139 -1.86 3.60 9.77
CA LEU A 139 -2.28 5.00 9.88
C LEU A 139 -3.72 5.13 10.40
N ASN A 140 -4.64 4.26 9.95
CA ASN A 140 -6.04 4.26 10.39
C ASN A 140 -6.19 3.76 11.85
N LYS A 141 -5.39 2.76 12.26
CA LYS A 141 -5.45 2.18 13.61
C LYS A 141 -4.66 2.93 14.68
N LYS A 142 -3.66 3.72 14.28
CA LYS A 142 -2.88 4.58 15.18
C LYS A 142 -3.74 5.52 16.07
N PRO A 143 -4.68 6.34 15.52
CA PRO A 143 -5.49 7.22 16.35
C PRO A 143 -6.43 6.47 17.30
N GLU A 144 -6.95 5.29 16.89
CA GLU A 144 -7.75 4.43 17.78
C GLU A 144 -6.94 3.94 18.99
N LEU A 145 -5.68 3.53 18.77
CA LEU A 145 -4.80 3.10 19.85
C LEU A 145 -4.57 4.24 20.87
N TYR A 146 -4.25 5.43 20.38
CA TYR A 146 -4.02 6.61 21.23
C TYR A 146 -5.26 7.00 22.01
N TYR A 147 -6.40 7.02 21.34
CA TYR A 147 -7.69 7.26 21.96
C TYR A 147 -7.93 6.29 23.11
N ASN A 148 -7.70 4.99 22.88
CA ASN A 148 -7.94 3.98 23.89
C ASN A 148 -7.03 4.14 25.12
N ILE A 149 -5.75 4.52 24.94
CA ILE A 149 -4.83 4.75 26.08
C ILE A 149 -5.29 5.96 26.90
N ILE A 150 -5.57 7.09 26.23
CA ILE A 150 -6.02 8.32 26.88
C ILE A 150 -7.39 8.13 27.54
N PHE A 151 -8.29 7.40 26.89
CA PHE A 151 -9.61 7.06 27.42
C PHE A 151 -9.48 6.23 28.69
N ALA A 152 -8.65 5.18 28.69
CA ALA A 152 -8.40 4.35 29.86
C ALA A 152 -7.85 5.18 31.03
N ARG A 153 -6.90 6.09 30.78
CA ARG A 153 -6.37 7.03 31.79
C ARG A 153 -7.47 7.92 32.37
N ALA A 154 -8.21 8.61 31.51
CA ALA A 154 -9.27 9.54 31.93
C ALA A 154 -10.39 8.83 32.71
N ARG A 155 -10.80 7.63 32.29
CA ARG A 155 -11.84 6.85 32.96
C ARG A 155 -11.38 6.25 34.28
N THR A 156 -10.13 5.79 34.36
CA THR A 156 -9.53 5.35 35.64
C THR A 156 -9.52 6.52 36.65
N THR A 157 -9.11 7.72 36.24
CA THR A 157 -9.18 8.90 37.10
C THR A 157 -10.62 9.27 37.47
N SER A 158 -11.57 9.06 36.56
CA SER A 158 -13.00 9.29 36.82
C SER A 158 -13.56 8.31 37.85
N LEU A 159 -13.17 7.02 37.81
CA LEU A 159 -13.54 6.03 38.82
C LEU A 159 -13.12 6.47 40.22
N ASN A 160 -11.89 6.99 40.36
CA ASN A 160 -11.41 7.57 41.61
C ASN A 160 -12.28 8.74 42.09
N PHE A 161 -12.59 9.67 41.19
CA PHE A 161 -13.46 10.79 41.52
C PHE A 161 -14.83 10.32 42.01
N PHE A 162 -15.50 9.42 41.29
CA PHE A 162 -16.83 8.96 41.67
C PHE A 162 -16.82 8.11 42.94
N ALA A 163 -15.82 7.23 43.13
CA ALA A 163 -15.70 6.41 44.34
C ALA A 163 -15.52 7.29 45.60
N ARG A 164 -14.67 8.32 45.52
CA ARG A 164 -14.46 9.26 46.61
C ARG A 164 -15.73 10.05 46.94
N ASN A 165 -16.41 10.59 45.93
CA ASN A 165 -17.61 11.38 46.18
C ASN A 165 -18.76 10.51 46.70
N TYR A 166 -18.89 9.26 46.23
CA TYR A 166 -19.84 8.32 46.81
C TYR A 166 -19.55 8.05 48.29
N ALA A 167 -18.29 7.84 48.67
CA ALA A 167 -17.91 7.69 50.08
C ALA A 167 -18.23 8.95 50.92
N VAL A 168 -18.01 10.15 50.38
CA VAL A 168 -18.35 11.44 51.04
C VAL A 168 -19.87 11.61 51.19
N GLU A 169 -20.63 11.19 50.19
CA GLU A 169 -22.09 11.14 50.24
C GLU A 169 -22.58 10.21 51.35
N GLN A 170 -22.03 9.00 51.46
CA GLN A 170 -22.41 8.05 52.52
C GLN A 170 -22.07 8.57 53.92
N MET A 171 -21.08 9.44 54.07
CA MET A 171 -20.75 10.10 55.35
C MET A 171 -21.66 11.30 55.67
N LEU A 172 -22.60 11.67 54.80
CA LEU A 172 -23.45 12.87 54.91
C LEU A 172 -22.66 14.20 54.92
N ILE A 173 -21.43 14.19 54.40
CA ILE A 173 -20.55 15.38 54.29
C ILE A 173 -20.65 16.00 52.89
N ASP A 174 -21.40 15.37 51.99
CA ASP A 174 -21.65 15.94 50.67
C ASP A 174 -22.44 17.27 50.79
N PRO A 175 -22.10 18.30 49.98
CA PRO A 175 -22.84 19.56 49.93
C PRO A 175 -24.36 19.41 49.78
N GLN A 176 -24.86 18.35 49.14
CA GLN A 176 -26.30 18.07 49.03
C GLN A 176 -26.96 17.84 50.40
N HIS A 177 -26.21 17.31 51.38
CA HIS A 177 -26.69 17.05 52.75
C HIS A 177 -26.37 18.22 53.69
N MET A 178 -25.20 18.85 53.52
CA MET A 178 -24.76 19.95 54.39
C MET A 178 -25.40 21.30 54.04
N SER A 179 -25.77 21.52 52.77
CA SER A 179 -26.37 22.77 52.29
C SER A 179 -27.41 22.50 51.18
N PRO A 180 -28.47 21.73 51.48
CA PRO A 180 -29.45 21.27 50.48
C PRO A 180 -30.15 22.42 49.75
N ASN A 181 -30.26 23.58 50.39
CA ASN A 181 -30.95 24.76 49.85
C ASN A 181 -30.08 25.60 48.88
N PHE A 182 -28.77 25.36 48.80
CA PHE A 182 -27.84 26.13 47.96
C PHE A 182 -27.29 25.34 46.78
N VAL A 183 -27.32 24.00 46.84
CA VAL A 183 -26.73 23.12 45.83
C VAL A 183 -27.72 21.98 45.53
N SER A 184 -28.52 22.13 44.47
CA SER A 184 -29.44 21.08 43.99
C SER A 184 -28.73 20.05 43.10
N ILE A 185 -27.55 19.59 43.52
CA ILE A 185 -26.80 18.58 42.77
C ILE A 185 -27.13 17.23 43.38
N SER A 186 -28.13 16.53 42.84
CA SER A 186 -28.25 15.08 43.04
C SER A 186 -27.50 14.39 41.91
N THR A 187 -26.38 13.75 42.23
CA THR A 187 -25.65 12.89 41.28
C THR A 187 -25.70 11.47 41.80
N ASP A 188 -26.24 10.54 41.02
CA ASP A 188 -26.13 9.12 41.34
C ASP A 188 -24.70 8.65 41.07
N TYR A 189 -23.85 8.73 42.09
CA TYR A 189 -22.45 8.35 42.00
C TYR A 189 -22.27 6.85 41.71
N ASN A 190 -23.19 6.00 42.17
CA ASN A 190 -23.17 4.56 41.92
C ASN A 190 -23.43 4.24 40.44
N GLU A 191 -24.47 4.83 39.85
CA GLU A 191 -24.76 4.70 38.41
C GLU A 191 -23.56 5.18 37.56
N LYS A 192 -22.94 6.32 37.93
CA LYS A 192 -21.74 6.79 37.23
C LYS A 192 -20.55 5.85 37.39
N LEU A 193 -20.37 5.25 38.55
CA LEU A 193 -19.26 4.31 38.81
C LEU A 193 -19.44 3.02 38.00
N GLN A 194 -20.67 2.50 37.90
CA GLN A 194 -21.03 1.37 37.03
C GLN A 194 -20.80 1.71 35.55
N TYR A 195 -21.32 2.83 35.07
CA TYR A 195 -21.14 3.26 33.67
C TYR A 195 -19.67 3.41 33.27
N ASN A 196 -18.84 4.02 34.13
CA ASN A 196 -17.41 4.15 33.84
C ASN A 196 -16.69 2.80 33.83
N THR A 197 -17.12 1.86 34.69
CA THR A 197 -16.57 0.50 34.74
C THR A 197 -16.86 -0.26 33.44
N GLU A 198 -18.11 -0.26 32.98
CA GLU A 198 -18.50 -0.93 31.75
C GLU A 198 -17.74 -0.40 30.53
N GLU A 199 -17.62 0.93 30.42
CA GLU A 199 -16.88 1.57 29.35
C GLU A 199 -15.37 1.24 29.39
N LEU A 200 -14.79 1.15 30.59
CA LEU A 200 -13.38 0.81 30.77
C LEU A 200 -13.10 -0.66 30.41
N LEU A 201 -13.98 -1.58 30.82
CA LEU A 201 -13.93 -3.00 30.43
C LEU A 201 -14.03 -3.17 28.92
N LYS A 202 -14.97 -2.45 28.28
CA LYS A 202 -15.12 -2.45 26.83
C LYS A 202 -13.85 -1.96 26.14
N ASN A 203 -13.24 -0.88 26.63
CA ASN A 203 -12.00 -0.34 26.09
C ASN A 203 -10.82 -1.32 26.22
N LEU A 204 -10.67 -1.95 27.39
CA LEU A 204 -9.65 -2.98 27.63
C LEU A 204 -9.79 -4.16 26.68
N ASN A 205 -11.02 -4.60 26.39
CA ASN A 205 -11.26 -5.67 25.42
C ASN A 205 -10.87 -5.26 23.98
N GLU A 206 -10.95 -3.98 23.63
CA GLU A 206 -10.49 -3.50 22.32
C GLU A 206 -8.98 -3.58 22.17
N PHE A 207 -8.21 -3.29 23.21
CA PHE A 207 -6.74 -3.40 23.19
C PHE A 207 -6.21 -4.80 22.90
N VAL A 208 -6.96 -5.84 23.28
CA VAL A 208 -6.55 -7.24 23.13
C VAL A 208 -6.85 -7.75 21.70
N LYS A 209 -7.77 -7.10 20.98
CA LYS A 209 -8.20 -7.53 19.63
C LYS A 209 -7.01 -7.65 18.67
N PRO A 210 -7.05 -8.64 17.75
CA PRO A 210 -5.96 -8.89 16.79
C PRO A 210 -5.64 -7.69 15.89
N GLY A 211 -6.61 -6.80 15.66
CA GLY A 211 -6.43 -5.58 14.85
C GLY A 211 -5.40 -4.58 15.37
N PHE A 212 -4.90 -4.71 16.60
CA PHE A 212 -3.83 -3.85 17.14
C PHE A 212 -2.48 -4.56 17.25
N LYS A 213 -2.34 -5.79 16.73
CA LYS A 213 -1.12 -6.60 16.92
C LYS A 213 0.14 -5.91 16.40
N GLU A 214 0.11 -5.32 15.21
CA GLU A 214 1.30 -4.69 14.61
C GLU A 214 1.70 -3.37 15.29
N LEU A 215 0.72 -2.65 15.84
CA LEU A 215 0.94 -1.43 16.60
C LEU A 215 1.39 -1.69 18.06
N ARG A 216 1.32 -2.93 18.54
CA ARG A 216 1.78 -3.33 19.86
C ARG A 216 3.21 -3.86 19.77
N SER A 217 4.17 -3.04 20.16
CA SER A 217 5.55 -3.51 20.35
C SER A 217 5.62 -4.54 21.49
N ASN A 218 6.64 -5.40 21.47
CA ASN A 218 6.88 -6.32 22.58
C ASN A 218 7.07 -5.59 23.92
N LYS A 219 7.55 -4.34 23.91
CA LYS A 219 7.65 -3.50 25.11
C LYS A 219 6.26 -3.10 25.62
N ILE A 220 5.37 -2.64 24.73
CA ILE A 220 3.99 -2.28 25.07
C ILE A 220 3.25 -3.51 25.63
N VAL A 221 3.39 -4.68 25.01
CA VAL A 221 2.78 -5.92 25.51
C VAL A 221 3.31 -6.27 26.89
N LYS A 222 4.63 -6.18 27.12
CA LYS A 222 5.23 -6.43 28.44
C LYS A 222 4.75 -5.43 29.49
N SER A 223 4.58 -4.15 29.16
CA SER A 223 4.07 -3.15 30.09
C SER A 223 2.57 -3.31 30.39
N LEU A 224 1.78 -3.75 29.39
CA LEU A 224 0.35 -4.05 29.58
C LEU A 224 0.13 -5.28 30.47
N PHE A 225 0.97 -6.30 30.33
CA PHE A 225 0.79 -7.63 30.94
C PHE A 225 1.95 -8.06 31.86
N SER A 226 2.72 -7.13 32.43
CA SER A 226 3.85 -7.50 33.30
C SER A 226 3.38 -8.35 34.48
N GLN A 227 4.09 -9.45 34.74
CA GLN A 227 3.79 -10.35 35.86
C GLN A 227 4.15 -9.72 37.21
N VAL A 228 3.36 -10.09 38.23
CA VAL A 228 3.54 -9.72 39.65
C VAL A 228 4.88 -10.23 40.16
N GLN A 229 5.65 -9.38 40.83
CA GLN A 229 6.58 -9.81 41.88
C GLN A 229 5.84 -9.70 43.21
N ASP A 230 5.71 -10.83 43.91
CA ASP A 230 5.07 -10.98 45.23
C ASP A 230 5.52 -9.90 46.22
N SER A 231 4.57 -9.25 46.94
CA SER A 231 4.73 -8.93 48.39
C SER A 231 3.64 -8.02 49.03
N SER A 232 2.41 -7.90 48.54
CA SER A 232 1.35 -7.26 49.35
C SER A 232 -0.05 -7.69 48.91
N GLY A 233 -1.02 -7.69 49.83
CA GLY A 233 -2.42 -8.12 49.63
C GLY A 233 -3.22 -7.33 48.59
N ILE A 234 -2.57 -6.55 47.74
CA ILE A 234 -3.12 -5.96 46.52
C ILE A 234 -2.25 -6.41 45.35
N MET A 235 -2.82 -7.25 44.47
CA MET A 235 -2.13 -7.66 43.25
C MET A 235 -1.91 -6.43 42.36
N ARG A 236 -0.70 -6.21 41.85
CA ARG A 236 -0.47 -5.33 40.71
C ARG A 236 0.33 -6.07 39.66
N ALA A 237 -0.30 -6.36 38.52
CA ALA A 237 0.31 -7.02 37.37
C ALA A 237 0.02 -6.23 36.09
N GLY A 238 0.94 -5.36 35.69
CA GLY A 238 0.79 -4.53 34.49
C GLY A 238 -0.40 -3.57 34.53
N ILE A 239 -0.56 -2.80 33.46
CA ILE A 239 -1.65 -1.82 33.35
C ILE A 239 -3.00 -2.53 33.28
N TYR A 240 -3.08 -3.69 32.61
CA TYR A 240 -4.34 -4.41 32.44
C TYR A 240 -4.92 -4.87 33.79
N ALA A 241 -4.15 -5.59 34.61
CA ALA A 241 -4.65 -6.00 35.92
C ALA A 241 -4.73 -4.81 36.88
N GLY A 242 -3.86 -3.81 36.74
CA GLY A 242 -3.94 -2.58 37.50
C GLY A 242 -5.27 -1.85 37.32
N VAL A 243 -5.79 -1.77 36.08
CA VAL A 243 -7.10 -1.16 35.82
C VAL A 243 -8.23 -2.01 36.42
N PHE A 244 -8.18 -3.33 36.30
CA PHE A 244 -9.16 -4.23 36.92
C PHE A 244 -9.19 -4.08 38.44
N ASN A 245 -8.02 -4.00 39.08
CA ASN A 245 -7.94 -3.84 40.52
C ASN A 245 -8.42 -2.46 40.97
N THR A 246 -8.13 -1.40 40.21
CA THR A 246 -8.72 -0.08 40.46
C THR A 246 -10.25 -0.13 40.38
N ILE A 247 -10.85 -0.89 39.46
CA ILE A 247 -12.31 -1.07 39.42
C ILE A 247 -12.79 -1.69 40.74
N PHE A 248 -12.24 -2.84 41.14
CA PHE A 248 -12.64 -3.52 42.38
C PHE A 248 -12.43 -2.64 43.62
N GLU A 249 -11.29 -1.96 43.73
CA GLU A 249 -10.95 -1.06 44.82
C GLU A 249 -11.88 0.17 44.85
N SER A 250 -12.30 0.69 43.69
CA SER A 250 -13.27 1.80 43.60
C SER A 250 -14.62 1.41 44.21
N PHE A 251 -15.12 0.22 43.89
CA PHE A 251 -16.35 -0.31 44.48
C PHE A 251 -16.15 -0.57 45.98
N TYR A 252 -15.03 -1.19 46.37
CA TYR A 252 -14.74 -1.45 47.77
C TYR A 252 -14.75 -0.16 48.60
N ILE A 253 -14.03 0.88 48.17
CA ILE A 253 -13.98 2.18 48.87
C ILE A 253 -15.38 2.80 48.96
N GLY A 254 -16.13 2.78 47.86
CA GLY A 254 -17.46 3.35 47.80
C GLY A 254 -18.45 2.68 48.76
N PHE A 255 -18.44 1.35 48.83
CA PHE A 255 -19.44 0.57 49.59
C PHE A 255 -19.01 0.20 51.02
N SER A 256 -17.73 0.38 51.38
CA SER A 256 -17.23 0.06 52.73
C SER A 256 -17.41 1.19 53.73
N VAL A 257 -17.79 2.38 53.27
CA VAL A 257 -18.11 3.52 54.13
C VAL A 257 -19.60 3.50 54.45
N ASP A 258 -19.94 3.13 55.68
CA ASP A 258 -21.29 3.17 56.22
C ASP A 258 -21.26 4.02 57.49
N TYR A 259 -22.01 5.14 57.49
CA TYR A 259 -22.11 6.05 58.64
C TYR A 259 -22.64 5.35 59.91
N HIS A 260 -23.34 4.23 59.77
CA HIS A 260 -23.87 3.44 60.89
C HIS A 260 -22.86 2.44 61.49
N LYS A 261 -21.68 2.25 60.89
CA LYS A 261 -20.66 1.31 61.37
C LYS A 261 -19.36 2.01 61.71
N SER A 262 -18.66 1.51 62.73
CA SER A 262 -17.29 1.95 63.03
C SER A 262 -16.38 1.63 61.84
N ILE A 263 -15.85 2.67 61.20
CA ILE A 263 -14.86 2.53 60.14
C ILE A 263 -13.59 1.92 60.74
N ASP A 264 -13.14 0.80 60.17
CA ASP A 264 -11.89 0.16 60.59
C ASP A 264 -10.70 1.11 60.32
N SER A 265 -9.79 1.22 61.28
CA SER A 265 -8.52 1.93 61.13
C SER A 265 -7.71 1.50 59.89
N GLN A 266 -7.86 0.25 59.45
CA GLN A 266 -7.22 -0.29 58.26
C GLN A 266 -7.78 0.28 56.95
N PHE A 267 -9.01 0.82 56.98
CA PHE A 267 -9.66 1.40 55.81
C PHE A 267 -8.89 2.60 55.23
N PHE A 268 -8.33 3.46 56.10
CA PHE A 268 -7.53 4.59 55.67
C PHE A 268 -6.21 4.17 55.01
N GLN A 269 -5.60 3.06 55.46
CA GLN A 269 -4.40 2.49 54.83
C GLN A 269 -4.71 1.94 53.43
N VAL A 270 -5.88 1.31 53.24
CA VAL A 270 -6.33 0.83 51.93
C VAL A 270 -6.57 2.00 50.97
N ILE A 271 -7.19 3.08 51.43
CA ILE A 271 -7.40 4.30 50.63
C ILE A 271 -6.06 4.93 50.21
N GLU A 272 -5.10 5.05 51.13
CA GLU A 272 -3.78 5.60 50.83
C GLU A 272 -3.07 4.77 49.75
N LEU A 273 -3.10 3.44 49.89
CA LEU A 273 -2.51 2.53 48.91
C LEU A 273 -3.21 2.60 47.56
N TYR A 274 -4.55 2.73 47.54
CA TYR A 274 -5.34 2.94 46.32
C TYR A 274 -4.94 4.22 45.56
N TYR A 275 -4.76 5.34 46.26
CA TYR A 275 -4.33 6.59 45.60
C TYR A 275 -2.92 6.48 45.03
N LYS A 276 -1.99 5.90 45.80
CA LYS A 276 -0.63 5.63 45.32
C LYS A 276 -0.66 4.75 44.07
N ASN A 277 -1.53 3.74 44.08
CA ASN A 277 -1.75 2.87 42.96
C ASN A 277 -2.21 3.68 41.73
N ILE A 278 -3.28 4.45 41.81
CA ILE A 278 -3.79 5.23 40.66
C ILE A 278 -2.71 6.14 40.05
N VAL A 279 -1.90 6.80 40.87
CA VAL A 279 -0.80 7.65 40.41
C VAL A 279 0.22 6.85 39.59
N GLU A 280 0.70 5.73 40.14
CA GLU A 280 1.62 4.82 39.45
C GLU A 280 1.02 4.25 38.15
N LEU A 281 -0.29 3.95 38.12
CA LEU A 281 -0.98 3.50 36.91
C LEU A 281 -1.07 4.61 35.86
N GLY A 282 -1.30 5.84 36.29
CA GLY A 282 -1.28 7.02 35.43
C GLY A 282 0.09 7.23 34.77
N HIS A 283 1.18 7.12 35.54
CA HIS A 283 2.54 7.17 35.00
C HIS A 283 2.83 6.00 34.05
N GLY A 284 2.39 4.79 34.39
CA GLY A 284 2.50 3.64 33.50
C GLY A 284 1.79 3.86 32.16
N MET A 285 0.57 4.40 32.18
CA MET A 285 -0.22 4.69 30.97
C MET A 285 0.44 5.78 30.10
N GLU A 286 1.07 6.77 30.73
CA GLU A 286 1.83 7.82 30.04
C GLU A 286 3.07 7.26 29.35
N HIS A 287 3.84 6.40 30.02
CA HIS A 287 4.97 5.70 29.40
C HIS A 287 4.52 4.79 28.23
N ILE A 288 3.40 4.07 28.38
CA ILE A 288 2.87 3.27 27.26
C ILE A 288 2.42 4.16 26.10
N PHE A 289 1.85 5.33 26.38
CA PHE A 289 1.48 6.28 25.34
C PHE A 289 2.69 6.76 24.55
N GLU A 290 3.76 7.17 25.22
CA GLU A 290 5.03 7.58 24.58
C GLU A 290 5.65 6.43 23.77
N ASP A 291 5.69 5.22 24.34
CA ASP A 291 6.17 4.03 23.63
C ASP A 291 5.34 3.71 22.39
N ALA A 292 4.01 3.82 22.48
CA ALA A 292 3.10 3.63 21.36
C ALA A 292 3.33 4.68 20.27
N GLN A 293 3.58 5.94 20.66
CA GLN A 293 3.91 7.00 19.73
C GLN A 293 5.21 6.71 18.97
N ASN A 294 6.28 6.44 19.70
CA ASN A 294 7.59 6.15 19.13
C ASN A 294 7.57 4.89 18.25
N TRP A 295 6.88 3.83 18.70
CA TRP A 295 6.76 2.59 17.92
C TRP A 295 5.95 2.79 16.64
N SER A 296 4.84 3.53 16.69
CA SER A 296 4.05 3.81 15.49
C SER A 296 4.85 4.56 14.42
N ILE A 297 5.66 5.55 14.83
CA ILE A 297 6.52 6.30 13.92
C ILE A 297 7.56 5.35 13.31
N THR A 298 8.18 4.51 14.14
CA THR A 298 9.21 3.55 13.72
C THR A 298 8.67 2.56 12.70
N ILE A 299 7.51 1.94 12.96
CA ILE A 299 6.94 0.92 12.07
C ILE A 299 6.46 1.52 10.75
N ILE A 300 5.81 2.69 10.79
CA ILE A 300 5.37 3.41 9.58
C ILE A 300 6.59 3.79 8.72
N THR A 301 7.63 4.33 9.35
CA THR A 301 8.88 4.72 8.65
C THR A 301 9.57 3.50 8.05
N ARG A 302 9.55 2.36 8.74
CA ARG A 302 10.12 1.11 8.23
C ARG A 302 9.42 0.63 6.97
N TYR A 303 8.08 0.63 6.94
CA TYR A 303 7.33 0.26 5.73
C TYR A 303 7.56 1.26 4.60
N LEU A 304 7.61 2.56 4.90
CA LEU A 304 7.88 3.61 3.92
C LEU A 304 9.29 3.48 3.33
N ASN A 305 10.31 3.24 4.15
CA ASN A 305 11.68 2.99 3.68
C ASN A 305 11.77 1.71 2.85
N SER A 306 11.05 0.65 3.25
CA SER A 306 11.01 -0.60 2.49
C SER A 306 10.36 -0.41 1.12
N TYR A 307 9.31 0.43 1.04
CA TYR A 307 8.68 0.82 -0.22
C TYR A 307 9.62 1.63 -1.10
N ILE A 308 10.35 2.61 -0.54
CA ILE A 308 11.34 3.40 -1.29
C ILE A 308 12.44 2.50 -1.86
N ILE A 309 12.97 1.59 -1.05
CA ILE A 309 13.99 0.62 -1.50
C ILE A 309 13.43 -0.25 -2.62
N PHE A 310 12.20 -0.76 -2.48
CA PHE A 310 11.53 -1.53 -3.52
C PHE A 310 11.39 -0.73 -4.82
N ALA A 311 10.95 0.52 -4.75
CA ALA A 311 10.80 1.39 -5.92
C ALA A 311 12.15 1.67 -6.62
N ILE A 312 13.22 1.89 -5.86
CA ILE A 312 14.58 2.08 -6.41
C ILE A 312 15.04 0.79 -7.11
N VAL A 313 14.94 -0.36 -6.44
CA VAL A 313 15.36 -1.66 -7.01
C VAL A 313 14.57 -1.99 -8.27
N PHE A 314 13.25 -1.77 -8.25
CA PHE A 314 12.39 -1.98 -9.41
C PHE A 314 12.75 -1.05 -10.58
N SER A 315 13.04 0.22 -10.28
CA SER A 315 13.48 1.20 -11.30
C SER A 315 14.81 0.80 -11.94
N VAL A 316 15.78 0.36 -11.13
CA VAL A 316 17.07 -0.16 -11.63
C VAL A 316 16.86 -1.41 -12.48
N ALA A 317 16.01 -2.34 -12.05
CA ALA A 317 15.68 -3.52 -12.83
C ALA A 317 15.04 -3.18 -14.18
N LEU A 318 14.13 -2.20 -14.22
CA LEU A 318 13.56 -1.69 -15.46
C LEU A 318 14.61 -1.08 -16.39
N LEU A 319 15.59 -0.33 -15.87
CA LEU A 319 16.69 0.21 -16.67
C LEU A 319 17.57 -0.89 -17.27
N ILE A 320 17.86 -1.95 -16.50
CA ILE A 320 18.62 -3.10 -16.98
C ILE A 320 17.84 -3.83 -18.08
N ILE A 321 16.54 -4.07 -17.87
CA ILE A 321 15.65 -4.67 -18.87
C ILE A 321 15.60 -3.81 -20.14
N TYR A 322 15.53 -2.49 -20.00
CA TYR A 322 15.58 -1.57 -21.13
C TYR A 322 16.90 -1.69 -21.90
N ALA A 323 18.05 -1.65 -21.21
CA ALA A 323 19.37 -1.72 -21.82
C ALA A 323 19.65 -3.07 -22.50
N VAL A 324 19.22 -4.18 -21.90
CA VAL A 324 19.53 -5.54 -22.40
C VAL A 324 18.52 -6.03 -23.43
N LEU A 325 17.23 -5.71 -23.28
CA LEU A 325 16.19 -6.22 -24.16
C LEU A 325 15.75 -5.18 -25.20
N TYR A 326 15.40 -3.97 -24.76
CA TYR A 326 14.77 -2.98 -25.64
C TYR A 326 15.79 -2.24 -26.52
N TYR A 327 16.89 -1.76 -25.94
CA TYR A 327 17.91 -1.01 -26.66
C TYR A 327 18.52 -1.75 -27.86
N PRO A 328 19.06 -2.99 -27.72
CA PRO A 328 19.64 -3.69 -28.87
C PRO A 328 18.61 -4.01 -29.95
N PHE A 329 17.35 -4.21 -29.55
CA PHE A 329 16.27 -4.40 -30.50
C PHE A 329 15.94 -3.12 -31.27
N LEU A 330 15.81 -1.99 -30.59
CA LEU A 330 15.58 -0.68 -31.23
C LEU A 330 16.72 -0.37 -32.21
N HIS A 331 17.97 -0.59 -31.81
CA HIS A 331 19.12 -0.37 -32.68
C HIS A 331 19.12 -1.32 -33.89
N THR A 332 18.71 -2.59 -33.71
CA THR A 332 18.53 -3.53 -34.83
C THR A 332 17.40 -3.08 -35.77
N GLN A 333 16.31 -2.51 -35.24
CA GLN A 333 15.23 -1.98 -36.08
C GLN A 333 15.69 -0.79 -36.90
N GLU A 334 16.39 0.14 -36.26
CA GLU A 334 16.92 1.33 -36.92
C GLU A 334 17.82 0.95 -38.10
N LYS A 335 18.77 0.02 -37.90
CA LYS A 335 19.62 -0.49 -38.99
C LYS A 335 18.83 -1.15 -40.11
N LYS A 336 17.79 -1.91 -39.79
CA LYS A 336 16.94 -2.56 -40.81
C LYS A 336 16.14 -1.53 -41.61
N VAL A 337 15.63 -0.49 -40.97
CA VAL A 337 14.93 0.60 -41.64
C VAL A 337 15.89 1.37 -42.54
N GLN A 338 17.08 1.74 -42.06
CA GLN A 338 18.11 2.40 -42.87
C GLN A 338 18.53 1.56 -44.09
N ALA A 339 18.71 0.25 -43.92
CA ALA A 339 19.04 -0.65 -45.03
C ALA A 339 17.91 -0.70 -46.07
N LEU A 340 16.65 -0.79 -45.63
CA LEU A 340 15.50 -0.76 -46.53
C LEU A 340 15.37 0.56 -47.27
N ASP A 341 15.64 1.68 -46.59
CA ASP A 341 15.60 3.02 -47.20
C ASP A 341 16.70 3.18 -48.26
N PHE A 342 17.91 2.68 -47.97
CA PHE A 342 19.01 2.64 -48.95
C PHE A 342 18.67 1.79 -50.18
N PHE A 343 18.14 0.58 -49.99
CA PHE A 343 17.71 -0.25 -51.12
C PHE A 343 16.58 0.41 -51.90
N ALA A 344 15.57 0.96 -51.22
CA ALA A 344 14.47 1.68 -51.89
C ALA A 344 14.98 2.87 -52.71
N GLY A 345 15.96 3.62 -52.19
CA GLY A 345 16.61 4.73 -52.90
C GLY A 345 17.35 4.29 -54.17
N ILE A 346 18.09 3.17 -54.11
CA ILE A 346 18.76 2.61 -55.31
C ILE A 346 17.72 2.21 -56.37
N PHE A 347 16.64 1.55 -55.97
CA PHE A 347 15.61 1.10 -56.89
C PHE A 347 14.81 2.27 -57.49
N LEU A 348 14.50 3.32 -56.73
CA LEU A 348 13.82 4.51 -57.25
C LEU A 348 14.68 5.27 -58.26
N ASN A 349 15.97 5.46 -57.97
CA ASN A 349 16.90 6.12 -58.91
C ASN A 349 17.11 5.28 -60.18
N SER A 350 17.19 3.96 -60.06
CA SER A 350 17.27 3.03 -61.20
C SER A 350 16.04 3.07 -62.11
N VAL A 351 14.86 3.36 -61.58
CA VAL A 351 13.62 3.51 -62.37
C VAL A 351 13.55 4.88 -63.04
N GLU A 352 14.05 5.93 -62.37
CA GLU A 352 14.09 7.28 -62.95
C GLU A 352 15.07 7.37 -64.13
N ASP A 353 16.21 6.67 -64.06
CA ASP A 353 17.17 6.58 -65.17
C ASP A 353 16.64 5.78 -66.36
N LYS A 354 15.73 4.81 -66.14
CA LYS A 354 15.03 4.07 -67.22
C LYS A 354 13.89 4.86 -67.88
N ILE A 355 13.44 5.97 -67.28
CA ILE A 355 12.38 6.84 -67.85
C ILE A 355 13.01 8.01 -68.62
N LYS A 356 14.27 8.35 -68.35
CA LYS A 356 15.01 9.44 -69.02
C LYS A 356 15.90 8.96 -70.19
N ALA A 357 16.12 7.66 -70.34
CA ALA A 357 16.72 7.03 -71.52
C ALA A 357 15.63 6.51 -72.45
#